data_AF-A0A5E4K5B7-F1
#
_entry.id   AF-A0A5E4K5B7-F1
#
_cell.length_a   1.000
_cell.length_b   1.000
_cell.length_c   1.000
_cell.angle_alpha   90.00
_cell.angle_beta   90.00
_cell.angle_gamma   90.00
#
_symmetry.space_group_name_H-M   'P 1'
#
loop_
_entity.id
_entity.type
_entity.pdbx_description
1 polymer ?
#
loop_
_entity_poly.entity_id
_entity_poly.type
_entity_poly.pdbx_seq_one_letter_code
_entity_poly.pdbx_strand_id
1 'polypeptide(L)' 'MVTTIQVHEDLLKELNALKKELNLKSYEDVIRALIKSKKKFKKSHFGAFPGLKEFNRHEEEDDRLD' A
#
# COMPACT_ATOMS: atom_id res chain seq x y z
N MET A 1 22.31 4.75 12.67
CA MET A 1 22.92 3.47 13.09
C MET A 1 22.51 2.43 12.05
N VAL A 2 23.45 1.64 11.55
CA VAL A 2 23.18 0.63 10.51
C VAL A 2 23.30 -0.75 11.13
N THR A 3 22.33 -1.61 10.84
CA THR A 3 22.30 -2.99 11.31
C THR A 3 22.33 -3.92 10.11
N THR A 4 23.14 -4.98 10.19
CA THR A 4 23.22 -6.00 9.15
C THR A 4 22.13 -7.03 9.37
N ILE A 5 21.37 -7.34 8.34
CA ILE A 5 20.33 -8.36 8.36
C ILE A 5 20.75 -9.46 7.38
N GLN A 6 20.82 -10.70 7.86
CA GLN A 6 21.03 -11.85 7.00
C GLN A 6 19.70 -12.24 6.36
N VAL A 7 19.70 -12.39 5.04
CA VAL A 7 18.55 -12.79 4.24
C VAL A 7 18.95 -13.90 3.29
N HIS A 8 17.98 -14.76 2.96
CA HIS A 8 18.19 -15.84 2.01
C HIS A 8 18.35 -15.27 0.60
N GLU A 9 19.09 -15.99 -0.25
CA GLU A 9 19.43 -15.53 -1.60
C GLU A 9 18.18 -15.35 -2.48
N ASP A 10 17.18 -16.20 -2.31
CA ASP A 10 15.92 -16.12 -3.05
C ASP A 10 15.13 -14.85 -2.69
N LEU A 11 15.12 -14.50 -1.39
CA LEU A 11 14.47 -13.29 -0.91
C LEU A 11 15.18 -12.02 -1.42
N LEU A 12 16.50 -12.07 -1.61
CA LEU A 12 17.26 -10.98 -2.23
C LEU A 12 16.91 -10.79 -3.71
N LYS A 13 16.61 -11.87 -4.45
CA LYS A 13 16.15 -11.79 -5.84
C LYS A 13 14.77 -11.12 -5.92
N GLU A 14 13.85 -11.49 -5.04
CA GLU A 14 12.53 -10.86 -4.95
C GLU A 14 12.62 -9.37 -4.59
N LEU A 15 13.46 -9.00 -3.61
CA LEU A 15 13.68 -7.59 -3.27
C LEU A 15 14.26 -6.79 -4.43
N ASN A 16 15.14 -7.38 -5.25
CA ASN A 16 15.66 -6.75 -6.44
C ASN A 16 14.61 -6.56 -7.54
N ALA A 17 13.72 -7.54 -7.74
CA ALA A 17 12.59 -7.40 -8.65
C ALA A 17 11.67 -6.25 -8.20
N LEU A 18 11.26 -6.26 -6.93
CA LEU A 18 10.42 -5.21 -6.33
C LEU A 18 11.06 -3.83 -6.40
N LYS A 19 12.38 -3.74 -6.22
CA LYS A 19 13.14 -2.49 -6.36
C LYS A 19 12.99 -1.90 -7.76
N LYS A 20 13.05 -2.73 -8.80
CA LYS A 20 12.89 -2.30 -10.20
C LYS A 20 11.43 -1.92 -10.50
N GLU A 21 10.48 -2.74 -10.06
CA GLU A 21 9.04 -2.48 -10.29
C GLU A 21 8.57 -1.17 -9.65
N LEU A 22 9.00 -0.91 -8.41
CA LEU A 22 8.64 0.31 -7.68
C LEU A 22 9.56 1.50 -8.02
N ASN A 23 10.58 1.29 -8.85
CA ASN A 23 11.60 2.26 -9.23
C ASN A 23 12.25 2.97 -8.02
N LEU A 24 12.59 2.19 -6.99
CA LEU A 24 13.12 2.68 -5.72
C LEU A 24 14.65 2.57 -5.65
N LYS A 25 15.28 3.48 -4.91
CA LYS A 25 16.75 3.59 -4.85
C LYS A 25 17.38 2.66 -3.82
N SER A 26 16.71 2.40 -2.69
CA SER A 26 17.21 1.56 -1.59
C SER A 26 16.29 0.38 -1.27
N TYR A 27 16.86 -0.71 -0.78
CA TYR A 27 16.07 -1.80 -0.19
C TYR A 27 15.29 -1.35 1.04
N GLU A 28 15.79 -0.36 1.77
CA GLU A 28 15.07 0.24 2.89
C GLU A 28 13.76 0.89 2.42
N ASP A 29 13.79 1.59 1.28
CA ASP A 29 12.60 2.22 0.69
C ASP A 29 11.58 1.16 0.28
N VAL A 30 12.05 0.04 -0.30
CA VAL A 30 11.20 -1.10 -0.66
C VAL A 30 10.51 -1.67 0.58
N ILE A 31 11.27 -1.95 1.65
CA ILE A 31 10.72 -2.47 2.90
C ILE A 31 9.72 -1.49 3.52
N ARG A 32 10.03 -0.19 3.55
CA ARG A 32 9.11 0.85 4.04
C ARG A 32 7.84 0.93 3.20
N ALA A 33 7.94 0.82 1.88
CA ALA A 33 6.80 0.79 0.97
C ALA A 33 5.91 -0.44 1.23
N LEU A 34 6.50 -1.63 1.42
CA LEU A 34 5.78 -2.86 1.77
C LEU A 34 5.08 -2.75 3.13
N ILE A 35 5.76 -2.20 4.15
CA ILE A 35 5.16 -1.98 5.47
C ILE A 35 3.98 -1.01 5.35
N LYS A 36 4.14 0.08 4.58
CA LYS A 36 3.06 1.05 4.34
C LYS A 36 1.90 0.43 3.59
N SER A 37 2.14 -0.38 2.56
CA SER A 37 1.07 -1.02 1.81
C SER A 37 0.28 -2.02 2.66
N LYS A 38 0.95 -2.72 3.59
CA LYS A 38 0.29 -3.62 4.55
C LYS A 38 -0.46 -2.89 5.66
N LYS A 39 0.07 -1.75 6.15
CA LYS A 39 -0.54 -0.92 7.20
C LYS A 39 -1.69 -0.06 6.69
N LYS A 40 -1.67 0.32 5.41
CA LYS A 40 -2.80 0.98 4.78
C LYS A 40 -3.94 -0.04 4.78
N PHE A 41 -4.97 0.20 5.60
CA PHE A 41 -6.21 -0.55 5.53
C PHE A 41 -6.62 -0.60 4.05
N LYS A 42 -6.88 -1.80 3.51
CA LYS A 42 -7.59 -1.91 2.23
C LYS A 42 -8.80 -0.98 2.37
N LYS A 43 -8.95 -0.01 1.46
CA LYS A 43 -10.13 0.87 1.44
C LYS A 43 -11.32 -0.06 1.65
N SER A 44 -12.08 0.18 2.71
CA SER A 44 -13.19 -0.67 3.11
C SER A 44 -14.01 -0.94 1.85
N HIS A 45 -13.99 -2.18 1.36
CA HIS A 45 -15.04 -2.67 0.48
C HIS A 45 -16.27 -2.79 1.39
N PHE A 46 -16.85 -1.65 1.77
CA PHE A 46 -18.06 -1.64 2.55
C PHE A 46 -19.14 -2.19 1.61
N GLY A 47 -19.55 -3.43 1.85
CA GLY A 47 -20.66 -4.08 1.16
C GLY A 47 -20.33 -4.70 -0.20
N ALA A 48 -21.20 -5.63 -0.58
CA ALA A 48 -21.13 -6.59 -1.68
C ALA A 48 -21.03 -6.02 -3.12
N PHE A 49 -20.59 -4.77 -3.32
CA PHE A 49 -20.62 -4.07 -4.61
C PHE A 49 -19.29 -3.40 -4.94
N PRO A 50 -18.40 -4.04 -5.73
CA PRO A 50 -17.06 -3.56 -6.07
C PRO A 50 -17.02 -2.40 -7.08
N GLY A 51 -18.12 -1.65 -7.24
CA GLY A 51 -18.23 -0.50 -8.15
C GLY A 51 -18.90 0.73 -7.54
N LEU A 52 -19.21 0.71 -6.25
CA LEU A 52 -19.79 1.88 -5.58
C LEU A 52 -18.71 2.95 -5.41
N LYS A 53 -19.06 4.21 -5.71
CA LYS A 53 -18.19 5.37 -5.45
C LYS A 53 -17.89 5.45 -3.94
N GLU A 54 -16.71 5.98 -3.63
CA GLU A 54 -16.31 6.20 -2.23
C GLU A 54 -17.31 7.13 -1.54
N PHE A 55 -17.77 6.75 -0.35
CA PHE A 55 -18.60 7.62 0.49
C PHE A 55 -17.81 8.88 0.80
N ASN A 56 -18.27 10.01 0.26
CA ASN A 56 -17.70 11.31 0.51
C ASN A 56 -18.67 12.10 1.36
N ARG A 57 -18.36 12.27 2.65
CA ARG A 57 -19.26 12.87 3.63
C ARG A 57 -19.78 14.24 3.19
N HIS A 58 -18.94 15.03 2.52
CA HIS A 58 -19.33 16.34 2.01
C HIS A 58 -20.37 16.23 0.87
N GLU A 59 -20.15 15.36 -0.13
CA GLU A 59 -21.11 15.18 -1.23
C GLU A 59 -22.43 14.55 -0.75
N GLU A 60 -22.39 13.66 0.23
CA GLU A 60 -23.59 12.95 0.71
C GLU A 60 -24.41 13.69 1.77
N GLU A 61 -23.86 14.74 2.39
CA GLU A 61 -24.62 15.65 3.26
C GLU A 61 -25.41 16.68 2.44
N ASP A 62 -24.86 17.12 1.31
CA ASP A 62 -25.53 18.05 0.38
C ASP A 62 -26.74 17.41 -0.32
N ASP A 63 -26.64 16.14 -0.74
CA ASP A 63 -27.70 15.39 -1.46
C ASP A 63 -28.93 15.03 -0.59
N ARG A 64 -28.89 15.28 0.73
CA ARG A 64 -30.00 15.00 1.67
C ARG A 64 -30.84 16.23 2.02
N LEU A 65 -30.44 17.40 1.52
CA LEU A 65 -31.08 18.68 1.81
C LEU A 65 -31.95 19.20 0.66
N ASP A 66 -32.10 18.43 -0.43
CA ASP A 66 -33.03 18.67 -1.53
C ASP A 66 -34.31 17.80 -1.43
#